data_AF-A0A7I9WXW6-F1
#
_entry.id   AF-A0A7I9WXW6-F1
#
_cell.length_a   1.000
_cell.length_b   1.000
_cell.length_c   1.000
_cell.angle_alpha   90.00
_cell.angle_beta   90.00
_cell.angle_gamma   90.00
#
_symmetry.space_group_name_H-M   'P 1'
#
loop_
_entity.id
_entity.type
_entity.pdbx_description
1 polymer ?
#
loop_
_entity_poly.entity_id
_entity_poly.type
_entity_poly.pdbx_seq_one_letter_code
_entity_poly.pdbx_strand_id
1 'polypeptide(L)'
;MLGLPFVAVMPASTSSSKVALIEAQGGRCHFVQRSSEVYAEAQRVAQETGGHYLDQFTNAERATDWRGNNNIAESIFSQMQQEQHPVPEWIVVGAGTGGTSATLGRYIRYRRHSTKLCVVDPENSAFFESYERGEDVVTGASSRIEGIGRPRVEPSFLPHVVDRMVSVPDAASVAAAHHVSRVLGRRVGASTGTNIWGAFGLLAEMVEQGRSGSVVTLLADSGDRYADTYFSPEWLETMELDTSDPAAKLSEFERSCSWV
;
A
#
# COMPACT_ATOMS: atom_id res chain seq x y z
N MET A 1 25.25 8.22 -4.98
CA MET A 1 24.18 8.73 -5.87
C MET A 1 24.74 8.90 -7.28
N LEU A 2 23.90 8.79 -8.32
CA LEU A 2 24.32 8.82 -9.73
C LEU A 2 24.57 10.22 -10.32
N GLY A 3 24.33 11.29 -9.54
CA GLY A 3 24.56 12.68 -9.99
C GLY A 3 23.60 13.17 -11.09
N LEU A 4 22.46 12.49 -11.28
CA LEU A 4 21.48 12.81 -12.31
C LEU A 4 20.47 13.86 -11.81
N PRO A 5 20.07 14.85 -12.64
CA PRO A 5 18.94 15.71 -12.34
C PRO A 5 17.66 14.89 -12.14
N PHE A 6 16.90 15.20 -11.09
CA PHE A 6 15.64 14.54 -10.77
C PHE A 6 14.50 15.57 -10.74
N VAL A 7 13.44 15.31 -11.50
CA VAL A 7 12.21 16.10 -11.48
C VAL A 7 11.05 15.21 -11.08
N ALA A 8 10.38 15.57 -9.99
CA ALA A 8 9.18 14.89 -9.53
C ALA A 8 7.95 15.71 -9.95
N VAL A 9 7.13 15.15 -10.85
CA VAL A 9 5.84 15.72 -11.23
C VAL A 9 4.77 15.23 -10.25
N MET A 10 4.08 16.15 -9.59
CA MET A 10 3.11 15.81 -8.54
C MET A 10 1.96 16.82 -8.44
N PRO A 11 0.80 16.45 -7.89
CA PRO A 11 -0.29 17.40 -7.62
C PRO A 11 0.14 18.48 -6.64
N ALA A 12 -0.39 19.71 -6.81
CA ALA A 12 -0.16 20.82 -5.88
C ALA A 12 -0.68 20.54 -4.45
N SER A 13 -1.58 19.58 -4.29
CA SER A 13 -2.07 19.11 -2.99
C SER A 13 -1.10 18.17 -2.26
N THR A 14 0.06 17.84 -2.85
CA THR A 14 1.06 16.98 -2.21
C THR A 14 1.58 17.65 -0.93
N SER A 15 1.77 16.85 0.14
CA SER A 15 2.19 17.40 1.44
C SER A 15 3.53 18.14 1.36
N SER A 16 3.59 19.28 2.04
CA SER A 16 4.79 20.15 2.11
C SER A 16 6.02 19.39 2.61
N SER A 17 5.84 18.47 3.56
CA SER A 17 6.90 17.61 4.08
C SER A 17 7.51 16.71 2.99
N LYS A 18 6.71 16.20 2.04
CA LYS A 18 7.24 15.41 0.90
C LYS A 18 8.00 16.27 -0.09
N VAL A 19 7.50 17.48 -0.38
CA VAL A 19 8.19 18.45 -1.24
C VAL A 19 9.56 18.79 -0.66
N ALA A 20 9.61 19.13 0.63
CA ALA A 20 10.85 19.47 1.32
C ALA A 20 11.87 18.32 1.30
N LEU A 21 11.43 17.07 1.43
CA LEU A 21 12.32 15.90 1.35
C LEU A 21 12.93 15.72 -0.05
N ILE A 22 12.18 16.00 -1.12
CA ILE A 22 12.68 15.90 -2.50
C ILE A 22 13.71 17.00 -2.75
N GLU A 23 13.41 18.23 -2.36
CA GLU A 23 14.30 19.39 -2.54
C GLU A 23 15.58 19.27 -1.70
N ALA A 24 15.49 18.74 -0.48
CA ALA A 24 16.65 18.46 0.37
C ALA A 24 17.63 17.43 -0.24
N GLN A 25 17.15 16.58 -1.15
CA GLN A 25 17.98 15.62 -1.90
C GLN A 25 18.44 16.17 -3.26
N GLY A 26 18.18 17.45 -3.57
CA GLY A 26 18.54 18.10 -4.83
C GLY A 26 17.55 17.83 -5.97
N GLY A 27 16.39 17.24 -5.68
CA GLY A 27 15.30 17.08 -6.64
C GLY A 27 14.52 18.38 -6.87
N ARG A 28 13.86 18.49 -8.02
CA ARG A 28 12.94 19.59 -8.33
C ARG A 28 11.51 19.09 -8.33
N CYS A 29 10.61 19.79 -7.65
CA CYS A 29 9.18 19.53 -7.71
C CYS A 29 8.54 20.33 -8.85
N HIS A 30 7.75 19.65 -9.69
CA HIS A 30 6.97 20.27 -10.76
C HIS A 30 5.49 20.00 -10.51
N PHE A 31 4.73 21.06 -10.25
CA PHE A 31 3.36 20.92 -9.75
C PHE A 31 2.32 20.96 -10.88
N VAL A 32 1.33 20.07 -10.79
CA VAL A 32 0.11 20.10 -11.60
C VAL A 32 -1.10 20.39 -10.72
N GLN A 33 -2.19 20.90 -11.30
CA GLN A 33 -3.39 21.23 -10.52
C GLN A 33 -4.22 19.99 -10.21
N ARG A 34 -4.31 19.06 -11.18
CA ARG A 34 -5.12 17.84 -11.04
C ARG A 34 -4.25 16.60 -11.11
N SER A 35 -4.54 15.61 -10.26
CA SER A 35 -3.83 14.32 -10.26
C SER A 35 -3.86 13.59 -11.61
N SER A 36 -4.89 13.82 -12.42
CA SER A 36 -4.99 13.27 -13.78
C SER A 36 -3.97 13.83 -14.77
N GLU A 37 -3.39 15.00 -14.49
CA GLU A 37 -2.42 15.68 -15.37
C GLU A 37 -0.99 15.15 -15.23
N VAL A 38 -0.70 14.45 -14.13
CA VAL A 38 0.67 14.03 -13.75
C VAL A 38 1.38 13.27 -14.87
N TYR A 39 0.68 12.37 -15.56
CA TYR A 39 1.28 11.53 -16.61
C TYR A 39 1.69 12.32 -17.84
N ALA A 40 0.74 13.09 -18.39
CA ALA A 40 0.97 13.90 -19.58
C ALA A 40 2.06 14.94 -19.30
N GLU A 41 2.05 15.52 -18.09
CA GLU A 41 3.03 16.53 -17.71
C GLU A 41 4.43 15.93 -17.48
N ALA A 42 4.54 14.76 -16.86
CA ALA A 42 5.82 14.06 -16.73
C ALA A 42 6.43 13.72 -18.10
N GLN A 43 5.59 13.32 -19.06
CA GLN A 43 6.04 13.07 -20.42
C GLN A 43 6.50 14.36 -21.12
N ARG A 44 5.77 15.47 -20.97
CA ARG A 44 6.15 16.79 -21.50
C ARG A 44 7.48 17.26 -20.92
N VAL A 45 7.64 17.20 -19.60
CA VAL A 45 8.88 17.58 -18.90
C VAL A 45 10.07 16.75 -19.39
N ALA A 46 9.89 15.44 -19.58
CA ALA A 46 10.95 14.58 -20.10
C ALA A 46 11.35 14.98 -21.54
N GLN A 47 10.38 15.29 -22.41
CA GLN A 47 10.66 15.74 -23.77
C GLN A 47 11.39 17.09 -23.80
N GLU A 48 10.96 18.06 -22.98
CA GLU A 48 11.55 19.41 -22.95
C GLU A 48 12.96 19.45 -22.37
N THR A 49 13.25 18.56 -21.42
CA THR A 49 14.56 18.49 -20.75
C THR A 49 15.53 17.50 -21.37
N GLY A 50 15.08 16.71 -22.37
CA GLY A 50 15.83 15.56 -22.88
C GLY A 50 16.01 14.45 -21.84
N GLY A 51 15.13 14.41 -20.83
CA GLY A 51 15.12 13.43 -19.75
C GLY A 51 14.41 12.13 -20.11
N HIS A 52 14.40 11.18 -19.17
CA HIS A 52 13.71 9.91 -19.30
C HIS A 52 12.57 9.81 -18.28
N TYR A 53 11.34 9.60 -18.76
CA TYR A 53 10.20 9.34 -17.90
C TYR A 53 10.12 7.84 -17.54
N LEU A 54 10.39 7.52 -16.27
CA LEU A 54 10.46 6.14 -15.78
C LEU A 54 9.11 5.40 -15.76
N ASP A 55 8.00 6.15 -15.66
CA ASP A 55 6.62 5.63 -15.61
C ASP A 55 6.42 4.45 -14.65
N GLN A 56 6.48 4.72 -13.35
CA GLN A 56 6.31 3.69 -12.31
C GLN A 56 4.94 3.00 -12.35
N PHE A 57 3.92 3.62 -12.94
CA PHE A 57 2.56 3.06 -12.94
C PHE A 57 2.39 1.99 -14.03
N THR A 58 3.09 2.17 -15.15
CA THR A 58 3.15 1.17 -16.21
C THR A 58 4.20 0.10 -15.95
N ASN A 59 5.36 0.46 -15.37
CA ASN A 59 6.55 -0.38 -15.38
C ASN A 59 6.92 -1.04 -14.04
N ALA A 60 6.22 -0.76 -12.93
CA ALA A 60 6.65 -1.25 -11.61
C ALA A 60 6.68 -2.78 -11.45
N GLU A 61 5.84 -3.50 -12.19
CA GLU A 61 5.78 -4.97 -12.24
C GLU A 61 6.91 -5.62 -13.04
N ARG A 62 7.59 -4.86 -13.91
CA ARG A 62 8.77 -5.26 -14.69
C ARG A 62 10.07 -4.72 -14.11
N ALA A 63 10.00 -3.61 -13.37
CA ALA A 63 11.16 -2.93 -12.82
C ALA A 63 11.96 -3.84 -11.86
N THR A 64 11.27 -4.71 -11.14
CA THR A 64 11.89 -5.69 -10.24
C THR A 64 12.06 -7.02 -10.96
N ASP A 65 13.27 -7.60 -10.91
CA ASP A 65 13.46 -9.01 -11.22
C ASP A 65 12.82 -9.86 -10.11
N TRP A 66 11.53 -10.10 -10.28
CA TRP A 66 10.73 -10.91 -9.37
C TRP A 66 11.13 -12.39 -9.37
N ARG A 67 11.95 -12.86 -10.33
CA ARG A 67 12.51 -14.22 -10.30
C ARG A 67 13.89 -14.29 -9.65
N GLY A 68 14.56 -13.14 -9.54
CA GLY A 68 15.90 -13.01 -8.99
C GLY A 68 15.96 -13.22 -7.48
N ASN A 69 17.17 -13.16 -6.95
CA ASN A 69 17.51 -13.33 -5.53
C ASN A 69 17.65 -11.99 -4.78
N ASN A 70 17.03 -10.93 -5.31
CA ASN A 70 17.11 -9.59 -4.75
C ASN A 70 15.75 -8.88 -4.87
N ASN A 71 14.70 -9.55 -4.41
CA ASN A 71 13.36 -8.99 -4.35
C ASN A 71 12.70 -9.32 -3.01
N ILE A 72 11.65 -8.56 -2.69
CA ILE A 72 10.95 -8.65 -1.41
C ILE A 72 10.32 -10.03 -1.17
N ALA A 73 9.89 -10.73 -2.23
CA ALA A 73 9.27 -12.04 -2.09
C ALA A 73 10.31 -13.08 -1.67
N GLU A 74 11.47 -13.11 -2.32
CA GLU A 74 12.58 -14.00 -1.94
C GLU A 74 13.02 -13.76 -0.49
N SER A 75 13.17 -12.49 -0.09
CA SER A 75 13.55 -12.14 1.28
C SER A 75 12.51 -12.60 2.31
N ILE A 76 11.21 -12.43 2.04
CA ILE A 76 10.14 -12.94 2.89
C ILE A 76 10.27 -14.45 3.05
N PHE A 77 10.31 -15.20 1.94
CA PHE A 77 10.34 -16.67 2.01
C PHE A 77 11.65 -17.20 2.61
N SER A 78 12.78 -16.51 2.43
CA SER A 78 14.04 -16.88 3.08
C SER A 78 13.99 -16.64 4.59
N GLN A 79 13.44 -15.51 5.05
CA GLN A 79 13.33 -15.20 6.48
C GLN A 79 12.33 -16.13 7.18
N MET A 80 11.20 -16.41 6.53
CA MET A 80 10.17 -17.31 7.05
C MET A 80 10.69 -18.73 7.31
N GLN A 81 11.79 -19.18 6.68
CA GLN A 81 12.41 -20.48 6.99
C GLN A 81 12.80 -20.66 8.46
N GLN A 82 12.95 -19.55 9.21
CA GLN A 82 13.28 -19.56 10.64
C GLN A 82 12.05 -19.56 11.55
N GLU A 83 10.84 -19.46 10.97
CA GLU A 83 9.58 -19.40 11.70
C GLU A 83 8.90 -20.78 11.80
N GLN A 84 8.00 -20.93 12.78
CA GLN A 84 7.25 -22.17 12.99
C GLN A 84 6.43 -22.60 11.76
N HIS A 85 5.90 -21.64 11.00
CA HIS A 85 5.14 -21.88 9.76
C HIS A 85 5.86 -21.23 8.58
N PRO A 86 6.88 -21.88 7.99
CA PRO A 86 7.81 -21.25 7.06
C PRO A 86 7.22 -20.94 5.68
N VAL A 87 6.09 -21.57 5.34
CA VAL A 87 5.27 -21.16 4.20
C VAL A 87 4.05 -20.44 4.77
N PRO A 88 3.98 -19.10 4.64
CA PRO A 88 2.83 -18.36 5.15
C PRO A 88 1.56 -18.78 4.42
N GLU A 89 0.45 -18.83 5.13
CA GLU A 89 -0.87 -19.09 4.54
C GLU A 89 -1.30 -17.89 3.69
N TRP A 90 -1.05 -16.69 4.19
CA TRP A 90 -1.38 -15.44 3.52
C TRP A 90 -0.21 -14.47 3.49
N ILE A 91 -0.09 -13.76 2.38
CA ILE A 91 0.64 -12.49 2.30
C ILE A 91 -0.39 -11.39 2.02
N VAL A 92 -0.37 -10.32 2.81
CA VAL A 92 -1.32 -9.19 2.73
C VAL A 92 -0.57 -7.92 2.37
N VAL A 93 -0.97 -7.25 1.29
CA VAL A 93 -0.35 -5.98 0.85
C VAL A 93 -1.36 -5.05 0.18
N GLY A 94 -1.16 -3.75 0.33
CA GLY A 94 -1.92 -2.73 -0.39
C GLY A 94 -1.49 -2.55 -1.84
N ALA A 95 -2.37 -1.99 -2.67
CA ALA A 95 -2.09 -1.66 -4.06
C ALA A 95 -2.03 -0.15 -4.28
N GLY A 96 -0.90 0.32 -4.83
CA GLY A 96 -0.72 1.68 -5.36
C GLY A 96 -0.43 1.62 -6.85
N THR A 97 0.83 1.39 -7.22
CA THR A 97 1.18 1.02 -8.61
C THR A 97 0.70 -0.40 -8.95
N GLY A 98 0.76 -1.31 -7.99
CA GLY A 98 0.54 -2.74 -8.17
C GLY A 98 1.83 -3.57 -8.30
N GLY A 99 3.00 -2.93 -8.36
CA GLY A 99 4.28 -3.63 -8.51
C GLY A 99 4.60 -4.61 -7.37
N THR A 100 4.28 -4.26 -6.12
CA THR A 100 4.53 -5.13 -4.95
C THR A 100 3.65 -6.38 -4.99
N SER A 101 2.34 -6.23 -5.20
CA SER A 101 1.42 -7.36 -5.32
C SER A 101 1.73 -8.22 -6.55
N ALA A 102 2.09 -7.61 -7.68
CA ALA A 102 2.54 -8.33 -8.87
C ALA A 102 3.81 -9.15 -8.60
N THR A 103 4.81 -8.58 -7.92
CA THR A 103 6.05 -9.28 -7.55
C THR A 103 5.75 -10.48 -6.66
N LEU A 104 4.99 -10.29 -5.59
CA LEU A 104 4.64 -11.34 -4.64
C LEU A 104 3.81 -12.45 -5.30
N GLY A 105 2.74 -12.09 -6.00
CA GLY A 105 1.86 -13.05 -6.64
C GLY A 105 2.57 -13.89 -7.70
N ARG A 106 3.38 -13.26 -8.57
CA ARG A 106 4.17 -13.99 -9.57
C ARG A 106 5.19 -14.92 -8.92
N TYR A 107 5.86 -14.47 -7.86
CA TYR A 107 6.84 -15.29 -7.12
C TYR A 107 6.17 -16.51 -6.48
N ILE A 108 5.04 -16.31 -5.78
CA ILE A 108 4.25 -17.40 -5.16
C ILE A 108 3.92 -18.47 -6.21
N ARG A 109 3.38 -18.07 -7.38
CA ARG A 109 3.01 -19.00 -8.45
C ARG A 109 4.21 -19.70 -9.08
N TYR A 110 5.29 -18.95 -9.33
CA TYR A 110 6.51 -19.50 -9.92
C TYR A 110 7.19 -20.53 -9.03
N ARG A 111 7.27 -20.27 -7.73
CA ARG A 111 7.84 -21.19 -6.73
C ARG A 111 6.86 -22.27 -6.27
N ARG A 112 5.59 -22.19 -6.71
CA ARG A 112 4.50 -23.10 -6.36
C ARG A 112 4.24 -23.18 -4.85
N HIS A 113 4.36 -22.06 -4.16
CA HIS A 113 3.96 -21.98 -2.75
C HIS A 113 2.43 -22.09 -2.65
N SER A 114 1.95 -22.75 -1.59
CA SER A 114 0.51 -22.80 -1.25
C SER A 114 -0.02 -21.49 -0.70
N THR A 115 0.86 -20.53 -0.40
CA THR A 115 0.55 -19.17 0.04
C THR A 115 -0.45 -18.49 -0.87
N LYS A 116 -1.41 -17.81 -0.26
CA LYS A 116 -2.39 -16.97 -0.94
C LYS A 116 -2.03 -15.49 -0.83
N LEU A 117 -2.30 -14.72 -1.88
CA LEU A 117 -2.10 -13.27 -1.90
C LEU A 117 -3.44 -12.56 -1.64
N CYS A 118 -3.50 -11.81 -0.55
CA CYS A 118 -4.60 -10.88 -0.28
C CYS A 118 -4.15 -9.44 -0.59
N VAL A 119 -4.90 -8.75 -1.45
CA VAL A 119 -4.69 -7.31 -1.67
C VAL A 119 -5.74 -6.52 -0.90
N VAL A 120 -5.28 -5.67 0.02
CA VAL A 120 -6.14 -4.73 0.72
C VAL A 120 -6.21 -3.41 -0.04
N ASP A 121 -7.40 -2.87 -0.21
CA ASP A 121 -7.61 -1.65 -0.99
C ASP A 121 -8.42 -0.68 -0.14
N PRO A 122 -7.95 0.56 0.07
CA PRO A 122 -8.73 1.51 0.83
C PRO A 122 -10.00 1.94 0.06
N GLU A 123 -10.99 2.47 0.76
CA GLU A 123 -12.18 3.05 0.13
C GLU A 123 -11.82 4.20 -0.84
N ASN A 124 -12.74 4.50 -1.76
CA ASN A 124 -12.51 5.45 -2.86
C ASN A 124 -11.35 5.07 -3.80
N SER A 125 -11.04 3.77 -3.89
CA SER A 125 -10.10 3.19 -4.84
C SER A 125 -10.83 2.34 -5.88
N ALA A 126 -10.30 2.30 -7.09
CA ALA A 126 -10.83 1.53 -8.19
C ALA A 126 -10.42 0.04 -8.17
N PHE A 127 -9.40 -0.37 -7.42
CA PHE A 127 -8.86 -1.73 -7.52
C PHE A 127 -9.83 -2.80 -7.04
N PHE A 128 -10.46 -2.62 -5.87
CA PHE A 128 -11.39 -3.59 -5.31
C PHE A 128 -12.62 -3.78 -6.19
N GLU A 129 -13.27 -2.68 -6.58
CA GLU A 129 -14.47 -2.74 -7.43
C GLU A 129 -14.16 -3.32 -8.81
N SER A 130 -13.00 -2.99 -9.39
CA SER A 130 -12.53 -3.55 -10.65
C SER A 130 -12.27 -5.06 -10.54
N TYR A 131 -11.64 -5.50 -9.44
CA TYR A 131 -11.37 -6.92 -9.19
C TYR A 131 -12.67 -7.73 -9.03
N GLU A 132 -13.62 -7.24 -8.24
CA GLU A 132 -14.90 -7.92 -7.98
C GLU A 132 -15.77 -8.00 -9.25
N ARG A 133 -15.71 -6.98 -10.11
CA ARG A 133 -16.50 -6.94 -11.36
C ARG A 133 -15.81 -7.58 -12.56
N GLY A 134 -14.48 -7.66 -12.54
CA GLY A 134 -13.68 -8.08 -13.69
C GLY A 134 -13.65 -7.06 -14.83
N GLU A 135 -13.88 -5.78 -14.53
CA GLU A 135 -13.97 -4.68 -15.50
C GLU A 135 -13.19 -3.45 -15.03
N ASP A 136 -12.77 -2.58 -15.94
CA ASP A 136 -12.06 -1.35 -15.58
C ASP A 136 -13.00 -0.35 -14.89
N VAL A 137 -12.66 0.03 -13.67
CA VAL A 137 -13.38 1.02 -12.88
C VAL A 137 -12.57 2.31 -12.79
N VAL A 138 -13.27 3.44 -12.86
CA VAL A 138 -12.72 4.75 -12.55
C VAL A 138 -13.59 5.38 -11.48
N THR A 139 -12.99 5.76 -10.35
CA THR A 139 -13.69 6.45 -9.26
C THR A 139 -13.57 7.97 -9.43
N GLY A 140 -14.54 8.71 -8.89
CA GLY A 140 -14.52 10.19 -8.91
C GLY A 140 -13.56 10.83 -7.91
N ALA A 141 -13.00 10.05 -6.98
CA ALA A 141 -12.10 10.48 -5.93
C ALA A 141 -10.98 9.44 -5.75
N SER A 142 -9.87 9.85 -5.12
CA SER A 142 -8.81 8.93 -4.68
C SER A 142 -8.96 8.69 -3.18
N SER A 143 -8.50 7.54 -2.70
CA SER A 143 -8.37 7.28 -1.26
C SER A 143 -7.57 8.38 -0.56
N ARG A 144 -7.92 8.63 0.72
CA ARG A 144 -7.16 9.52 1.61
C ARG A 144 -5.90 8.85 2.17
N ILE A 145 -5.73 7.54 1.97
CA ILE A 145 -4.54 6.80 2.38
C ILE A 145 -3.43 6.97 1.35
N GLU A 146 -2.34 7.61 1.75
CA GLU A 146 -1.27 7.96 0.83
C GLU A 146 -0.45 6.73 0.41
N GLY A 147 -0.19 6.62 -0.89
CA GLY A 147 0.66 5.59 -1.49
C GLY A 147 -0.08 4.34 -1.96
N ILE A 148 -1.33 4.13 -1.54
CA ILE A 148 -2.23 3.06 -1.99
C ILE A 148 -3.61 3.63 -2.33
N GLY A 149 -4.41 2.88 -3.07
CA GLY A 149 -5.71 3.34 -3.53
C GLY A 149 -5.59 4.36 -4.66
N ARG A 150 -6.25 4.10 -5.79
CA ARG A 150 -6.10 4.94 -6.99
C ARG A 150 -7.44 5.14 -7.66
N PRO A 151 -7.64 6.29 -8.35
CA PRO A 151 -8.90 6.55 -9.03
C PRO A 151 -9.11 5.69 -10.28
N ARG A 152 -8.11 4.92 -10.69
CA ARG A 152 -8.15 3.94 -11.77
C ARG A 152 -7.18 2.81 -11.45
N VAL A 153 -7.41 1.63 -12.03
CA VAL A 153 -6.45 0.52 -11.95
C VAL A 153 -5.21 0.88 -12.76
N GLU A 154 -4.04 0.75 -12.14
CA GLU A 154 -2.76 1.01 -12.82
C GLU A 154 -2.30 -0.22 -13.61
N PRO A 155 -1.65 -0.06 -14.79
CA PRO A 155 -1.29 -1.19 -15.65
C PRO A 155 -0.38 -2.24 -14.99
N SER A 156 0.43 -1.83 -14.02
CA SER A 156 1.33 -2.76 -13.31
C SER A 156 0.62 -3.63 -12.25
N PHE A 157 -0.67 -3.40 -12.00
CA PHE A 157 -1.48 -4.29 -11.17
C PHE A 157 -1.94 -5.52 -11.95
N LEU A 158 -1.70 -6.70 -11.38
CA LEU A 158 -2.00 -7.98 -12.02
C LEU A 158 -3.09 -8.72 -11.23
N PRO A 159 -4.39 -8.55 -11.56
CA PRO A 159 -5.48 -9.15 -10.77
C PRO A 159 -5.43 -10.69 -10.76
N HIS A 160 -4.94 -11.32 -11.82
CA HIS A 160 -4.88 -12.78 -11.96
C HIS A 160 -3.90 -13.49 -10.98
N VAL A 161 -3.02 -12.75 -10.30
CA VAL A 161 -2.15 -13.32 -9.26
C VAL A 161 -2.67 -13.07 -7.84
N VAL A 162 -3.81 -12.40 -7.69
CA VAL A 162 -4.46 -12.09 -6.42
C VAL A 162 -5.49 -13.17 -6.11
N ASP A 163 -5.47 -13.71 -4.89
CA ASP A 163 -6.41 -14.74 -4.43
C ASP A 163 -7.64 -14.13 -3.75
N ARG A 164 -7.50 -12.95 -3.13
CA ARG A 164 -8.58 -12.22 -2.48
C ARG A 164 -8.29 -10.73 -2.47
N MET A 165 -9.32 -9.91 -2.61
CA MET A 165 -9.25 -8.50 -2.26
C MET A 165 -10.14 -8.18 -1.06
N VAL A 166 -9.77 -7.17 -0.28
CA VAL A 166 -10.53 -6.65 0.85
C VAL A 166 -10.57 -5.13 0.77
N SER A 167 -11.78 -4.56 0.73
CA SER A 167 -11.96 -3.12 0.88
C SER A 167 -11.81 -2.72 2.35
N VAL A 168 -11.05 -1.66 2.62
CA VAL A 168 -10.74 -1.19 3.97
C VAL A 168 -11.15 0.28 4.11
N PRO A 169 -11.98 0.64 5.09
CA PRO A 169 -12.32 2.03 5.36
C PRO A 169 -11.06 2.87 5.68
N ASP A 170 -11.02 4.12 5.24
CA ASP A 170 -9.87 5.01 5.50
C ASP A 170 -9.67 5.19 7.02
N ALA A 171 -10.76 5.36 7.77
CA ALA A 171 -10.72 5.47 9.23
C ALA A 171 -10.14 4.22 9.91
N ALA A 172 -10.44 3.03 9.37
CA ALA A 172 -9.89 1.77 9.87
C ALA A 172 -8.38 1.66 9.61
N SER A 173 -7.93 2.15 8.46
CA SER A 173 -6.50 2.23 8.12
C SER A 173 -5.75 3.15 9.10
N VAL A 174 -6.30 4.33 9.42
CA VAL A 174 -5.69 5.26 10.38
C VAL A 174 -5.68 4.67 11.79
N ALA A 175 -6.81 4.12 12.26
CA ALA A 175 -6.92 3.50 13.57
C ALA A 175 -5.92 2.34 13.76
N ALA A 176 -5.78 1.48 12.74
CA ALA A 176 -4.82 0.39 12.74
C ALA A 176 -3.37 0.89 12.78
N ALA A 177 -3.05 1.97 12.05
CA ALA A 177 -1.73 2.58 12.11
C ALA A 177 -1.42 3.15 13.50
N HIS A 178 -2.36 3.85 14.15
CA HIS A 178 -2.19 4.31 15.53
C HIS A 178 -2.00 3.15 16.50
N HIS A 179 -2.84 2.12 16.37
CA HIS A 179 -2.79 0.93 17.20
C HIS A 179 -1.41 0.25 17.13
N VAL A 180 -0.96 -0.10 15.92
CA VAL A 180 0.34 -0.72 15.69
C VAL A 180 1.49 0.18 16.12
N SER A 181 1.36 1.51 15.94
CA SER A 181 2.39 2.44 16.38
C SER A 181 2.61 2.39 17.90
N ARG A 182 1.54 2.22 18.69
CA ARG A 182 1.64 2.04 20.14
C ARG A 182 2.33 0.72 20.50
N VAL A 183 1.95 -0.38 19.83
CA VAL A 183 2.53 -1.71 20.07
C VAL A 183 4.03 -1.74 19.73
N LEU A 184 4.42 -1.14 18.60
CA LEU A 184 5.81 -1.13 18.14
C LEU A 184 6.69 -0.07 18.81
N GLY A 185 6.10 0.88 19.55
CA GLY A 185 6.83 2.02 20.11
C GLY A 185 7.39 3.00 19.07
N ARG A 186 6.90 2.96 17.82
CA ARG A 186 7.29 3.87 16.73
C ARG A 186 6.14 4.08 15.76
N ARG A 187 6.06 5.26 15.15
CA ARG A 187 4.97 5.59 14.21
C ARG A 187 5.12 4.87 12.87
N VAL A 188 4.01 4.36 12.34
CA VAL A 188 3.90 3.80 10.97
C VAL A 188 2.84 4.55 10.16
N GLY A 189 2.99 4.57 8.83
CA GLY A 189 2.02 5.22 7.93
C GLY A 189 0.68 4.48 7.81
N ALA A 190 -0.37 5.18 7.37
CA ALA A 190 -1.73 4.62 7.31
C ALA A 190 -1.87 3.45 6.32
N SER A 191 -1.06 3.37 5.26
CA SER A 191 -1.02 2.21 4.35
C SER A 191 -0.54 0.93 5.04
N THR A 192 0.31 1.06 6.07
CA THR A 192 0.65 -0.05 6.97
C THR A 192 -0.54 -0.45 7.82
N GLY A 193 -1.35 0.51 8.27
CA GLY A 193 -2.60 0.24 8.96
C GLY A 193 -3.59 -0.52 8.09
N THR A 194 -3.75 -0.16 6.82
CA THR A 194 -4.58 -0.89 5.84
C THR A 194 -4.17 -2.35 5.73
N ASN A 195 -2.87 -2.59 5.58
CA ASN A 195 -2.25 -3.92 5.55
C ASN A 195 -2.57 -4.74 6.80
N ILE A 196 -2.37 -4.16 7.98
CA ILE A 196 -2.59 -4.81 9.27
C ILE A 196 -4.07 -5.12 9.49
N TRP A 197 -4.96 -4.18 9.15
CA TRP A 197 -6.39 -4.37 9.26
C TRP A 197 -6.86 -5.62 8.49
N GLY A 198 -6.44 -5.76 7.23
CA GLY A 198 -6.75 -6.96 6.44
C GLY A 198 -6.09 -8.23 6.99
N ALA A 199 -4.86 -8.13 7.50
CA ALA A 199 -4.16 -9.26 8.09
C ALA A 199 -4.84 -9.78 9.36
N PHE A 200 -5.30 -8.88 10.24
CA PHE A 200 -6.05 -9.24 11.45
C PHE A 200 -7.40 -9.88 11.12
N GLY A 201 -8.11 -9.37 10.11
CA GLY A 201 -9.33 -10.02 9.61
C GLY A 201 -9.08 -11.46 9.15
N LEU A 202 -8.03 -11.70 8.36
CA LEU A 202 -7.67 -13.05 7.92
C LEU A 202 -7.22 -13.96 9.07
N LEU A 203 -6.50 -13.42 10.06
CA LEU A 203 -6.11 -14.17 11.25
C LEU A 203 -7.33 -14.59 12.07
N ALA A 204 -8.30 -13.70 12.27
CA ALA A 204 -9.55 -14.03 12.96
C ALA A 204 -10.33 -15.14 12.23
N GLU A 205 -10.45 -15.06 10.90
CA GLU A 205 -11.07 -16.13 10.09
C GLU A 205 -10.33 -17.47 10.25
N MET A 206 -8.99 -17.44 10.27
CA MET A 206 -8.19 -18.66 10.50
C MET A 206 -8.46 -19.25 11.89
N VAL A 207 -8.53 -18.41 12.93
CA VAL A 207 -8.83 -18.84 14.30
C VAL A 207 -10.24 -19.46 14.37
N GLU A 208 -11.25 -18.81 13.79
CA GLU A 208 -12.62 -19.32 13.74
C GLU A 208 -12.70 -20.69 13.04
N GLN A 209 -11.88 -20.89 12.00
CA GLN A 209 -11.77 -22.16 11.26
C GLN A 209 -10.90 -23.22 11.98
N GLY A 210 -10.33 -22.91 13.14
CA GLY A 210 -9.41 -23.81 13.86
C GLY A 210 -8.10 -24.05 13.13
N ARG A 211 -7.66 -23.10 12.29
CA ARG A 211 -6.46 -23.19 11.46
C ARG A 211 -5.30 -22.43 12.08
N SER A 212 -4.11 -23.00 11.96
CA SER A 212 -2.85 -22.36 12.36
C SER A 212 -1.98 -22.11 11.13
N GLY A 213 -1.17 -21.06 11.18
CA GLY A 213 -0.28 -20.67 10.10
C GLY A 213 0.26 -19.27 10.30
N SER A 214 1.17 -18.84 9.45
CA SER A 214 1.67 -17.47 9.45
C SER A 214 0.95 -16.60 8.43
N VAL A 215 0.71 -15.35 8.79
CA VAL A 215 0.27 -14.27 7.89
C VAL A 215 1.38 -13.24 7.85
N VAL A 216 1.84 -12.90 6.65
CA VAL A 216 2.90 -11.91 6.44
C VAL A 216 2.30 -10.64 5.86
N THR A 217 2.77 -9.48 6.33
CA THR A 217 2.46 -8.19 5.72
C THR A 217 3.67 -7.26 5.77
N LEU A 218 3.53 -6.08 5.18
CA LEU A 218 4.60 -5.09 5.04
C LEU A 218 4.29 -3.83 5.84
N LEU A 219 5.28 -3.34 6.58
CA LEU A 219 5.28 -1.97 7.09
C LEU A 219 5.89 -1.09 6.00
N ALA A 220 5.11 -0.19 5.42
CA ALA A 220 5.51 0.59 4.25
C ALA A 220 6.50 1.70 4.61
N ASP A 221 6.03 2.82 5.17
CA ASP A 221 6.86 3.96 5.54
C ASP A 221 6.64 4.44 6.99
N SER A 222 7.54 5.33 7.44
CA SER A 222 7.47 5.88 8.79
C SER A 222 6.26 6.80 8.93
N GLY A 223 5.55 6.63 10.05
CA GLY A 223 4.42 7.47 10.43
C GLY A 223 4.82 8.92 10.74
N ASP A 224 6.11 9.19 10.98
CA ASP A 224 6.61 10.55 11.26
C ASP A 224 6.36 11.53 10.11
N ARG A 225 6.23 11.03 8.87
CA ARG A 225 5.90 11.84 7.68
C ARG A 225 4.48 12.41 7.71
N TYR A 226 3.63 11.88 8.58
CA TYR A 226 2.19 12.15 8.66
C TYR A 226 1.80 12.79 10.00
N ALA A 227 2.76 13.44 10.68
CA ALA A 227 2.52 14.15 11.94
C ALA A 227 1.38 15.18 11.81
N ASP A 228 1.33 15.89 10.68
CA ASP A 228 0.34 16.94 10.40
C ASP A 228 -0.93 16.42 9.72
N THR A 229 -1.03 15.10 9.46
CA THR A 229 -2.21 14.47 8.84
C THR A 229 -2.79 13.36 9.71
N TYR A 230 -2.45 12.09 9.47
CA TYR A 230 -3.03 10.94 10.16
C TYR A 230 -2.84 10.97 11.68
N PHE A 231 -1.83 11.68 12.17
CA PHE A 231 -1.56 11.84 13.60
C PHE A 231 -1.98 13.21 14.17
N SER A 232 -2.67 14.03 13.38
CA SER A 232 -3.23 15.32 13.79
C SER A 232 -4.75 15.20 14.04
N PRO A 233 -5.22 15.41 15.28
CA PRO A 233 -6.67 15.39 15.58
C PRO A 233 -7.47 16.41 14.75
N GLU A 234 -6.92 17.61 14.54
CA GLU A 234 -7.56 18.67 13.74
C GLU A 234 -7.72 18.25 12.27
N TRP A 235 -6.73 17.55 11.72
CA TRP A 235 -6.82 17.02 10.36
C TRP A 235 -7.87 15.92 10.26
N LEU A 236 -7.94 15.01 11.23
CA LEU A 236 -8.94 13.95 11.26
C LEU A 236 -10.37 14.51 11.34
N GLU A 237 -10.58 15.54 12.17
CA GLU A 237 -11.86 16.25 12.25
C GLU A 237 -12.22 16.92 10.92
N THR A 238 -11.27 17.64 10.30
CA THR A 238 -11.47 18.30 9.00
C THR A 238 -11.79 17.31 7.87
N MET A 239 -11.24 16.10 7.96
CA MET A 239 -11.47 15.02 6.98
C MET A 239 -12.67 14.15 7.33
N GLU A 240 -13.39 14.43 8.42
CA GLU A 240 -14.51 13.64 8.93
C GLU A 240 -14.14 12.14 9.10
N LEU A 241 -12.94 11.88 9.62
CA LEU A 241 -12.40 10.54 9.84
C LEU A 241 -12.53 10.13 11.32
N ASP A 242 -13.64 9.49 11.68
CA ASP A 242 -13.84 8.93 13.02
C ASP A 242 -13.18 7.56 13.16
N THR A 243 -12.11 7.50 13.95
CA THR A 243 -11.34 6.28 14.21
C THR A 243 -11.85 5.48 15.42
N SER A 244 -12.87 5.95 16.13
CA SER A 244 -13.30 5.39 17.42
C SER A 244 -13.81 3.95 17.31
N ASP A 245 -14.74 3.70 16.39
CA ASP A 245 -15.31 2.36 16.16
C ASP A 245 -14.23 1.36 15.66
N PRO A 246 -13.40 1.69 14.66
CA PRO A 246 -12.28 0.82 14.29
C PRO A 246 -11.28 0.57 15.42
N ALA A 247 -10.99 1.57 16.26
CA ALA A 247 -10.09 1.41 17.40
C ALA A 247 -10.68 0.46 18.47
N ALA A 248 -11.99 0.52 18.71
CA ALA A 248 -12.69 -0.42 19.58
C ALA A 248 -12.62 -1.85 19.01
N LYS A 249 -12.83 -2.03 17.71
CA LYS A 249 -12.71 -3.33 17.03
C LYS A 249 -11.31 -3.93 17.15
N LEU A 250 -10.26 -3.12 16.97
CA LEU A 250 -8.87 -3.57 17.15
C LEU A 250 -8.60 -4.01 18.59
N SER A 251 -9.14 -3.28 19.56
CA SER A 251 -8.99 -3.62 20.99
C SER A 251 -9.71 -4.92 21.34
N GLU A 252 -10.86 -5.19 20.73
CA GLU A 252 -11.57 -6.46 20.90
C GLU A 252 -10.82 -7.62 20.22
N PHE A 253 -10.28 -7.41 19.02
CA PHE A 253 -9.45 -8.41 18.34
C PHE A 253 -8.24 -8.84 19.18
N GLU A 254 -7.52 -7.90 19.82
CA GLU A 254 -6.39 -8.24 20.70
C GLU A 254 -6.82 -9.14 21.88
N ARG A 255 -8.05 -8.97 22.37
CA ARG A 255 -8.57 -9.72 23.53
C ARG A 255 -9.09 -11.10 23.16
N SER A 256 -9.79 -11.22 22.03
CA SER A 256 -10.58 -12.41 21.70
C SER A 256 -10.19 -13.10 20.39
N CYS A 257 -9.30 -12.50 19.59
CA CYS A 257 -9.02 -12.88 18.20
C CYS A 257 -10.29 -12.90 17.31
N SER A 258 -11.35 -12.20 17.72
CA SER A 258 -12.60 -12.09 16.96
C SER A 258 -12.60 -10.83 16.09
N TRP A 259 -13.27 -10.91 14.94
CA TRP A 259 -13.36 -9.82 13.97
C TRP A 259 -14.81 -9.54 13.58
N VAL A 260 -15.60 -9.09 14.55
CA VAL A 260 -17.00 -8.67 14.35
C VAL A 260 -17.06 -7.21 13.96
#